data_AF-A0A1I7ELY6-F1
#
_entry.id   AF-A0A1I7ELY6-F1
#
_cell.length_a   1.000
_cell.length_b   1.000
_cell.length_c   1.000
_cell.angle_alpha   90.00
_cell.angle_beta   90.00
_cell.angle_gamma   90.00
#
_symmetry.space_group_name_H-M   'P 1'
#
loop_
_entity.id
_entity.type
_entity.pdbx_description
1 polymer ?
#
loop_
_entity_poly.entity_id
_entity_poly.type
_entity_poly.pdbx_seq_one_letter_code
_entity_poly.pdbx_strand_id
1 'polypeptide(L)' 'MEQETQMEQEAMSKEEQIRTRAYYLWQQASDPKGTPDEYWEQARDEVEKEAPPTESGPVAGAPKK' A
#
# COMPACT_ATOMS: atom_id res chain seq x y z
N MET A 1 19.29 -9.39 -18.88
CA MET A 1 18.10 -10.17 -18.50
C MET A 1 17.90 -10.25 -16.98
N GLU A 2 18.82 -9.74 -16.14
CA GLU A 2 18.62 -9.73 -14.67
C GLU A 2 17.90 -8.47 -14.14
N GLN A 3 17.81 -7.41 -14.95
CA GLN A 3 17.11 -6.17 -14.56
C GLN A 3 15.60 -6.20 -14.85
N GLU A 4 15.14 -7.06 -15.77
CA GLU A 4 13.71 -7.17 -16.13
C GLU A 4 12.89 -7.77 -14.98
N THR A 5 13.47 -8.71 -14.23
CA THR A 5 12.83 -9.26 -13.03
C THR A 5 12.80 -8.27 -11.88
N GLN A 6 13.81 -7.41 -11.73
CA GLN A 6 13.87 -6.45 -10.63
C GLN A 6 12.77 -5.38 -10.73
N MET A 7 12.55 -4.81 -11.92
CA MET A 7 11.50 -3.82 -12.14
C MET A 7 10.09 -4.40 -11.93
N GLU A 8 9.88 -5.67 -12.27
CA GLU A 8 8.59 -6.36 -12.12
C GLU A 8 8.33 -6.74 -10.64
N GLN A 9 9.37 -7.09 -9.89
CA GLN A 9 9.28 -7.35 -8.44
C GLN A 9 8.99 -6.07 -7.64
N GLU A 10 9.53 -4.92 -8.08
CA GLU A 10 9.23 -3.62 -7.47
C GLU A 10 7.79 -3.17 -7.74
N ALA A 11 7.29 -3.41 -8.96
CA ALA A 11 5.88 -3.14 -9.29
C ALA A 11 4.93 -4.01 -8.45
N MET A 12 5.20 -5.32 -8.38
CA MET A 12 4.42 -6.25 -7.57
C MET A 12 4.47 -5.87 -6.08
N SER A 13 5.64 -5.49 -5.55
CA SER A 13 5.77 -5.00 -4.17
C SER A 13 5.02 -3.69 -3.91
N LYS A 14 4.94 -2.79 -4.89
CA LYS A 14 4.12 -1.57 -4.77
C LYS A 14 2.64 -1.89 -4.75
N GLU A 15 2.16 -2.71 -5.68
CA GLU A 15 0.75 -3.12 -5.72
C GLU A 15 0.32 -3.85 -4.43
N GLU A 16 1.18 -4.71 -3.88
CA GLU A 16 0.92 -5.37 -2.59
C GLU A 16 0.85 -4.39 -1.41
N GLN A 17 1.71 -3.36 -1.40
CA GLN A 17 1.63 -2.30 -0.40
C GLN A 17 0.34 -1.48 -0.55
N ILE A 18 -0.03 -1.12 -1.78
CA ILE A 18 -1.26 -0.38 -2.08
C ILE A 18 -2.47 -1.17 -1.62
N ARG A 19 -2.53 -2.46 -1.94
CA ARG A 19 -3.60 -3.36 -1.52
C ARG A 19 -3.73 -3.45 -0.01
N THR A 20 -2.61 -3.59 0.68
CA THR A 20 -2.57 -3.67 2.14
C THR A 20 -3.07 -2.36 2.75
N ARG A 21 -2.57 -1.23 2.26
CA ARG A 21 -2.92 0.12 2.74
C ARG A 21 -4.39 0.45 2.47
N ALA A 22 -4.90 0.15 1.28
CA ALA A 22 -6.29 0.34 0.90
C ALA A 22 -7.23 -0.49 1.79
N TYR A 23 -6.86 -1.73 2.09
CA TYR A 23 -7.62 -2.59 3.00
C TYR A 23 -7.67 -2.02 4.42
N TYR A 24 -6.55 -1.53 4.96
CA TYR A 24 -6.54 -0.90 6.28
C TYR A 24 -7.35 0.40 6.31
N LEU A 25 -7.22 1.25 5.30
CA LEU A 25 -8.02 2.48 5.17
C LEU A 25 -9.52 2.18 5.15
N TRP A 26 -9.92 1.19 4.36
CA TRP A 26 -11.31 0.73 4.28
C TRP A 26 -11.79 0.12 5.61
N GLN A 27 -10.96 -0.68 6.28
CA GLN A 27 -11.31 -1.30 7.57
C GLN A 27 -11.42 -0.28 8.71
N GLN A 28 -10.59 0.77 8.70
CA GLN A 28 -10.65 1.86 9.67
C GLN A 28 -11.80 2.84 9.39
N ALA A 29 -12.24 2.95 8.14
CA ALA A 29 -13.41 3.74 7.79
C ALA A 29 -14.66 3.16 8.44
N SER A 30 -15.12 3.80 9.52
CA SER A 30 -16.26 3.34 10.32
C SER A 30 -17.60 3.47 9.59
N ASP A 31 -17.63 4.19 8.47
CA ASP A 31 -18.77 4.36 7.56
C ASP A 31 -18.19 4.45 6.14
N PRO A 32 -18.11 3.33 5.38
CA PRO A 32 -17.53 3.33 4.04
C PRO A 32 -18.51 3.99 3.06
N LYS A 33 -18.63 5.32 3.17
CA LYS A 33 -19.29 6.16 2.15
C LYS A 33 -18.45 6.30 0.89
N GLY A 34 -17.14 6.06 1.00
CA GLY A 34 -16.23 5.98 -0.14
C GLY A 34 -16.26 4.60 -0.78
N THR A 35 -16.05 4.57 -2.10
CA THR A 35 -15.91 3.31 -2.83
C THR A 35 -14.55 2.66 -2.54
N PRO A 36 -14.41 1.33 -2.71
CA PRO A 36 -13.11 0.65 -2.60
C PRO A 36 -12.03 1.29 -3.49
N ASP A 37 -12.42 1.84 -4.64
CA ASP A 37 -11.55 2.56 -5.56
C ASP A 37 -10.95 3.84 -4.96
N GLU A 38 -11.71 4.60 -4.18
CA GLU A 38 -11.19 5.82 -3.51
C GLU A 38 -10.09 5.47 -2.51
N TYR A 39 -10.31 4.43 -1.68
CA TYR A 39 -9.29 3.98 -0.74
C TYR A 39 -8.08 3.38 -1.46
N TRP A 40 -8.29 2.77 -2.62
CA TRP A 40 -7.22 2.26 -3.47
C TRP A 40 -6.38 3.38 -4.08
N GLU A 41 -7.00 4.42 -4.65
CA GLU A 41 -6.27 5.58 -5.18
C GLU A 41 -5.52 6.32 -4.08
N GLN A 42 -6.11 6.47 -2.89
CA GLN A 42 -5.44 7.09 -1.75
C GLN A 42 -4.23 6.26 -1.28
N ALA A 43 -4.37 4.93 -1.22
CA ALA A 43 -3.28 4.03 -0.91
C ALA A 43 -2.16 4.07 -1.96
N ARG A 44 -2.50 4.21 -3.25
CA ARG A 44 -1.52 4.35 -4.33
C ARG A 44 -0.67 5.60 -4.17
N ASP A 45 -1.32 6.73 -3.86
CA ASP A 45 -0.65 8.02 -3.71
C ASP A 45 0.26 8.02 -2.48
N GLU A 46 -0.16 7.40 -1.37
CA GLU A 46 0.67 7.18 -0.19
C GLU A 46 1.90 6.32 -0.53
N VAL A 47 1.72 5.15 -1.15
CA VAL A 47 2.82 4.23 -1.48
C VAL A 47 3.79 4.81 -2.51
N GLU A 48 3.29 5.59 -3.47
CA GLU A 48 4.13 6.30 -4.45
C GLU A 48 4.97 7.41 -3.79
N LYS A 49 4.39 8.13 -2.82
CA LYS A 49 5.09 9.18 -2.05
C LYS A 49 6.04 8.63 -0.99
N GLU A 50 5.72 7.49 -0.38
CA GLU A 50 6.51 6.85 0.68
C GLU A 50 7.72 6.06 0.15
N ALA A 51 7.88 5.89 -1.16
CA ALA A 51 8.97 5.09 -1.74
C ALA A 51 10.21 5.91 -2.16
N PRO A 52 11.22 6.12 -1.30
CA PRO A 52 12.62 5.94 -1.68
C PRO A 52 13.01 4.45 -1.55
N PRO A 53 14.04 3.98 -2.30
CA PRO A 53 14.25 2.56 -2.62
C PRO A 53 14.85 1.71 -1.48
N THR A 54 14.67 2.09 -0.22
CA THR A 54 15.27 1.37 0.90
C THR A 54 14.32 1.29 2.07
N GLU A 55 13.85 0.07 2.34
CA GLU A 55 13.32 -0.36 3.63
C GLU A 55 11.97 0.26 4.03
N SER A 56 10.90 -0.52 3.86
CA SER A 56 9.72 -0.38 4.72
C SER A 56 9.17 -1.76 5.03
N GLY A 57 9.71 -2.30 6.13
CA GLY A 57 9.10 -3.37 6.89
C GLY A 57 7.73 -2.97 7.47
N PRO A 58 7.09 -3.88 8.22
CA PRO A 58 5.64 -4.00 8.30
C PRO A 58 5.01 -2.78 8.95
N VAL A 59 4.19 -2.05 8.20
CA VAL A 59 3.36 -0.96 8.72
C VAL A 59 2.20 -1.54 9.54
N ALA A 60 2.48 -1.70 10.84
CA ALA A 60 1.63 -1.30 11.95
C ALA A 60 0.12 -1.65 11.87
N GLY A 61 -0.19 -2.92 12.16
CA GLY A 61 -1.50 -3.35 12.64
C GLY A 61 -1.47 -3.78 14.10
N ALA A 62 -1.11 -2.89 15.04
CA ALA A 62 -1.25 -3.17 16.47
C ALA A 62 -1.49 -1.90 17.29
N PRO A 63 -2.73 -1.58 17.71
CA PRO A 63 -2.93 -0.70 18.85
C PRO A 63 -2.62 -1.50 20.13
N LYS A 64 -1.52 -1.14 20.79
CA LYS A 64 -1.30 -1.42 22.22
C LYS A 64 -2.16 -0.45 23.02
N LYS A 65 -3.18 -0.97 23.73
CA LYS A 65 -3.47 -0.70 25.15
C LYS A 65 -4.73 -1.43 25.60
#